data_AF-A0A0D0ECY6-F1
#
_entry.id   AF-A0A0D0ECY6-F1
#
_cell.length_a   1.000
_cell.length_b   1.000
_cell.length_c   1.000
_cell.angle_alpha   90.00
_cell.angle_beta   90.00
_cell.angle_gamma   90.00
#
_symmetry.space_group_name_H-M   'P 1'
#
loop_
_entity.id
_entity.type
_entity.pdbx_description
1 polymer ?
#
loop_
_entity_poly.entity_id
_entity_poly.type
_entity_poly.pdbx_seq_one_letter_code
_entity_poly.pdbx_strand_id
1 'polypeptide(L)'
;MQNPERELPHALDILTTAQSPAILHQAIEKFFVPDASLRHPLGIVEPGPRSRESIFKVYDWYRAISPGTKSKLNEMVYNKENGVVYLDITQSFGSRFTPFPVVPSRASLVLRIGLVETSGGYCIKTQEAFCHPTDLANYLLPPIAPLVRFALMMLAVFQCFGSSAYTQFCSLWIMLFGMGSEVQRGRLDSTIKTGKRGNGNGSASDEELKTAQYYGSGIFP
;
A
#
# COMPACT_ATOMS: atom_id res chain seq x y z
N MET A 1 11.61 -24.48 -3.42
CA MET A 1 11.35 -24.18 -4.85
C MET A 1 12.68 -23.94 -5.53
N GLN A 2 12.93 -24.55 -6.70
CA GLN A 2 14.17 -24.33 -7.44
C GLN A 2 14.04 -23.12 -8.37
N ASN A 3 12.87 -22.95 -8.99
CA ASN A 3 12.53 -21.79 -9.80
C ASN A 3 11.24 -21.13 -9.29
N PRO A 4 11.35 -20.10 -8.43
CA PRO A 4 10.19 -19.39 -7.88
C PRO A 4 9.23 -18.84 -8.94
N GLU A 5 9.73 -18.34 -10.08
CA GLU A 5 8.89 -17.76 -11.14
C GLU A 5 7.89 -18.77 -11.72
N ARG A 6 8.30 -20.05 -11.78
CA ARG A 6 7.47 -21.13 -12.35
C ARG A 6 6.69 -21.89 -11.30
N GLU A 7 7.28 -22.10 -10.14
CA GLU A 7 6.71 -22.98 -9.10
C GLU A 7 5.76 -22.24 -8.14
N LEU A 8 5.98 -20.95 -7.88
CA LEU A 8 5.19 -20.22 -6.88
C LEU A 8 3.72 -20.06 -7.24
N PRO A 9 3.32 -19.78 -8.51
CA PRO A 9 1.91 -19.77 -8.89
C PRO A 9 1.19 -21.08 -8.54
N HIS A 10 1.85 -22.21 -8.81
CA HIS A 10 1.29 -23.52 -8.50
C HIS A 10 1.25 -23.78 -7.00
N ALA A 11 2.27 -23.35 -6.25
CA ALA A 11 2.26 -23.43 -4.79
C ALA A 11 1.08 -22.65 -4.19
N LEU A 12 0.85 -21.42 -4.64
CA LEU A 12 -0.27 -20.59 -4.19
C LEU A 12 -1.64 -21.15 -4.57
N ASP A 13 -1.74 -21.75 -5.76
CA ASP A 13 -2.96 -22.44 -6.17
C ASP A 13 -3.28 -23.60 -5.21
N ILE A 14 -2.30 -24.46 -4.89
CA ILE A 14 -2.48 -25.54 -3.91
C ILE A 14 -2.90 -24.96 -2.54
N LEU A 15 -2.19 -23.93 -2.05
CA LEU A 15 -2.46 -23.33 -0.74
C LEU A 15 -3.87 -22.74 -0.63
N THR A 16 -4.48 -22.34 -1.74
CA THR A 16 -5.78 -21.65 -1.75
C THR A 16 -6.95 -22.52 -2.22
N THR A 17 -6.67 -23.62 -2.93
CA THR A 17 -7.70 -24.50 -3.52
C THR A 17 -7.73 -25.92 -2.94
N ALA A 18 -6.74 -26.30 -2.12
CA ALA A 18 -6.66 -27.64 -1.53
C ALA A 18 -7.93 -28.01 -0.74
N GLN A 19 -8.52 -29.15 -1.10
CA GLN A 19 -9.72 -29.67 -0.44
C GLN A 19 -9.39 -30.45 0.85
N SER A 20 -8.21 -31.08 0.90
CA SER A 20 -7.75 -31.92 2.00
C SER A 20 -6.78 -31.16 2.92
N PRO A 21 -6.98 -31.21 4.26
CA PRO A 21 -6.03 -30.66 5.23
C PRO A 21 -4.62 -31.25 5.07
N ALA A 22 -4.50 -32.55 4.77
CA ALA A 22 -3.21 -33.21 4.65
C ALA A 22 -2.39 -32.65 3.48
N ILE A 23 -3.02 -32.39 2.33
CA ILE A 23 -2.37 -31.77 1.16
C ILE A 23 -1.94 -30.34 1.48
N LEU A 24 -2.82 -29.59 2.16
CA LEU A 24 -2.55 -28.20 2.56
C LEU A 24 -1.37 -28.12 3.53
N HIS A 25 -1.34 -28.96 4.55
CA HIS A 25 -0.24 -29.02 5.52
C HIS A 25 1.07 -29.41 4.85
N GLN A 26 1.05 -30.45 4.00
CA GLN A 26 2.24 -30.86 3.24
C GLN A 26 2.75 -29.73 2.32
N ALA A 27 1.85 -28.98 1.69
CA ALA A 27 2.22 -27.81 0.90
C ALA A 27 2.86 -26.72 1.76
N ILE A 28 2.27 -26.40 2.92
CA ILE A 28 2.81 -25.40 3.84
C ILE A 28 4.19 -25.85 4.38
N GLU A 29 4.37 -27.12 4.72
CA GLU A 29 5.68 -27.66 5.15
C GLU A 29 6.75 -27.56 4.05
N LYS A 30 6.35 -27.81 2.80
CA LYS A 30 7.24 -27.77 1.65
C LYS A 30 7.63 -26.35 1.26
N PHE A 31 6.68 -25.41 1.33
CA PHE A 31 6.87 -24.07 0.78
C PHE A 31 7.21 -23.02 1.83
N PHE A 32 6.86 -23.18 3.11
CA PHE A 32 7.17 -22.22 4.17
C PHE A 32 8.32 -22.69 5.05
N VAL A 33 9.15 -21.73 5.47
CA VAL A 33 10.14 -21.98 6.53
C VAL A 33 9.45 -22.15 7.90
N PRO A 34 10.08 -22.84 8.87
CA PRO A 34 9.48 -23.11 10.18
C PRO A 34 9.06 -21.86 10.98
N ASP A 35 9.74 -20.74 10.73
CA ASP A 35 9.55 -19.45 11.41
C ASP A 35 9.02 -18.36 10.46
N ALA A 36 8.18 -18.76 9.50
CA ALA A 36 7.57 -17.85 8.53
C ALA A 36 6.50 -16.93 9.15
N SER A 37 6.21 -15.81 8.48
CA SER A 37 5.14 -14.88 8.86
C SER A 37 4.06 -14.76 7.79
N LEU A 38 2.86 -14.41 8.24
CA LEU A 38 1.69 -14.19 7.40
C LEU A 38 0.98 -12.90 7.85
N ARG A 39 0.78 -11.95 6.96
CA ARG A 39 -0.08 -10.79 7.16
C ARG A 39 -1.21 -10.83 6.15
N HIS A 40 -2.42 -11.10 6.61
CA HIS A 40 -3.62 -11.14 5.78
C HIS A 40 -4.66 -10.20 6.40
N PRO A 41 -5.59 -9.61 5.63
CA PRO A 41 -6.61 -8.72 6.17
C PRO A 41 -7.48 -9.34 7.27
N LEU A 42 -7.54 -10.68 7.35
CA LEU A 42 -8.30 -11.43 8.36
C LEU A 42 -7.44 -11.95 9.52
N GLY A 43 -6.12 -11.76 9.51
CA GLY A 43 -5.27 -12.29 10.57
C GLY A 43 -3.78 -12.10 10.33
N ILE A 44 -3.04 -12.07 11.43
CA ILE A 44 -1.59 -11.92 11.44
C ILE A 44 -0.96 -13.09 12.19
N VAL A 45 0.07 -13.68 11.60
CA VAL A 45 1.00 -14.59 12.25
C VAL A 45 2.37 -13.94 12.20
N GLU A 46 2.87 -13.53 13.36
CA GLU A 46 4.22 -12.98 13.49
C GLU A 46 5.27 -14.10 13.37
N PRO A 47 6.49 -13.79 12.87
CA PRO A 47 7.54 -14.77 12.74
C PRO A 47 8.02 -15.22 14.13
N GLY A 48 8.30 -16.52 14.28
CA GLY A 48 8.82 -17.06 15.53
C GLY A 48 8.89 -18.59 15.54
N PRO A 49 9.37 -19.19 16.65
CA PRO A 49 9.39 -20.63 16.78
C PRO A 49 7.98 -21.20 16.60
N ARG A 50 7.84 -22.21 15.72
CA ARG A 50 6.55 -22.87 15.41
C ARG A 50 5.50 -21.97 14.74
N SER A 51 5.86 -20.79 14.23
CA SER A 51 4.89 -19.91 13.55
C SER A 51 4.28 -20.58 12.31
N ARG A 52 5.00 -21.49 11.64
CA ARG A 52 4.46 -22.32 10.55
C ARG A 52 3.25 -23.17 10.98
N GLU A 53 3.20 -23.64 12.23
CA GLU A 53 2.05 -24.41 12.73
C GLU A 53 0.82 -23.51 12.93
N SER A 54 1.03 -22.25 13.31
CA SER A 54 -0.04 -21.26 13.34
C SER A 54 -0.55 -20.95 11.94
N ILE A 55 0.33 -20.92 10.94
CA ILE A 55 -0.04 -20.78 9.52
C ILE A 55 -0.94 -21.96 9.07
N PHE A 56 -0.68 -23.21 9.51
CA PHE A 56 -1.59 -24.34 9.24
C PHE A 56 -3.02 -24.02 9.68
N LYS A 57 -3.18 -23.54 10.93
CA LYS A 57 -4.50 -23.24 11.51
C LYS A 57 -5.21 -22.13 10.74
N VAL A 58 -4.47 -21.11 10.31
CA VAL A 58 -5.05 -20.01 9.52
C VAL A 58 -5.54 -20.51 8.16
N TYR A 59 -4.73 -21.29 7.45
CA TYR A 59 -5.12 -21.84 6.16
C TYR A 59 -6.25 -22.87 6.26
N ASP A 60 -6.28 -23.69 7.31
CA ASP A 60 -7.41 -24.58 7.59
C ASP A 60 -8.69 -23.80 7.86
N TRP A 61 -8.60 -22.71 8.62
CA TRP A 61 -9.73 -21.82 8.84
C TRP A 61 -10.23 -21.25 7.50
N TYR A 62 -9.35 -20.71 6.66
CA TYR A 62 -9.71 -20.18 5.33
C TYR A 62 -10.40 -21.23 4.46
N ARG A 63 -9.89 -22.47 4.43
CA ARG A 63 -10.52 -23.59 3.73
C ARG A 63 -11.91 -23.92 4.29
N ALA A 64 -12.07 -23.88 5.62
CA ALA A 64 -13.33 -24.18 6.28
C ALA A 64 -14.40 -23.08 6.05
N ILE A 65 -14.01 -21.81 6.04
CA ILE A 65 -14.94 -20.68 5.85
C ILE A 65 -15.28 -20.45 4.37
N SER A 66 -14.40 -20.88 3.46
CA SER A 66 -14.54 -20.67 2.02
C SER A 66 -14.34 -21.93 1.17
N PRO A 67 -15.31 -22.86 1.20
CA PRO A 67 -15.27 -24.04 0.34
C PRO A 67 -15.36 -23.64 -1.14
N GLY A 68 -14.67 -24.39 -2.00
CA GLY A 68 -14.71 -24.19 -3.45
C GLY A 68 -14.02 -22.91 -3.94
N THR A 69 -13.09 -22.36 -3.15
CA THR A 69 -12.27 -21.21 -3.54
C THR A 69 -11.56 -21.48 -4.87
N LYS A 70 -11.61 -20.51 -5.78
CA LYS A 70 -10.87 -20.52 -7.05
C LYS A 70 -9.93 -19.32 -7.09
N SER A 71 -8.72 -19.54 -7.56
CA SER A 71 -7.70 -18.51 -7.70
C SER A 71 -7.35 -18.32 -9.17
N LYS A 72 -7.18 -17.08 -9.60
CA LYS A 72 -6.69 -16.74 -10.93
C LYS A 72 -5.52 -15.78 -10.78
N LEU A 73 -4.35 -16.19 -11.23
CA LEU A 73 -3.20 -15.31 -11.37
C LEU A 73 -3.45 -14.34 -12.54
N ASN A 74 -3.35 -13.04 -12.28
CA ASN A 74 -3.43 -12.00 -13.30
C ASN A 74 -2.02 -11.63 -13.77
N GLU A 75 -1.14 -11.30 -12.82
CA GLU A 75 0.23 -10.84 -13.09
C GLU A 75 1.19 -11.31 -11.98
N MET A 76 2.46 -11.49 -12.33
CA MET A 76 3.51 -11.86 -11.40
C MET A 76 4.81 -11.16 -11.78
N VAL A 77 5.47 -10.56 -10.79
CA VAL A 77 6.78 -9.90 -10.95
C VAL A 77 7.71 -10.40 -9.86
N TYR A 78 8.85 -10.97 -10.26
CA TYR A 78 9.88 -11.41 -9.31
C TYR A 78 11.07 -10.44 -9.29
N ASN A 79 11.26 -9.78 -8.15
CA ASN A 79 12.47 -9.03 -7.86
C ASN A 79 13.52 -9.97 -7.25
N LYS A 80 14.45 -10.44 -8.10
CA LYS A 80 15.52 -11.37 -7.71
C LYS A 80 16.51 -10.76 -6.72
N GLU A 81 16.83 -9.48 -6.87
CA GLU A 81 17.82 -8.79 -6.02
C GLU A 81 17.37 -8.76 -4.55
N ASN A 82 16.09 -8.51 -4.32
CA ASN A 82 15.51 -8.44 -2.98
C ASN A 82 14.88 -9.77 -2.53
N GLY A 83 14.81 -10.78 -3.40
CA GLY A 83 14.12 -12.04 -3.10
C GLY A 83 12.62 -11.87 -2.87
N VAL A 84 11.97 -10.90 -3.51
CA VAL A 84 10.54 -10.60 -3.30
C VAL A 84 9.74 -10.83 -4.57
N VAL A 85 8.63 -11.55 -4.46
CA VAL A 85 7.66 -11.72 -5.54
C VAL A 85 6.40 -10.90 -5.25
N TYR A 86 5.94 -10.16 -6.24
CA TYR A 86 4.64 -9.51 -6.26
C TYR A 86 3.71 -10.29 -7.18
N LEU A 87 2.51 -10.59 -6.71
CA LEU A 87 1.49 -11.25 -7.51
C LEU A 87 0.18 -10.48 -7.42
N ASP A 88 -0.47 -10.26 -8.56
CA ASP A 88 -1.86 -9.84 -8.62
C ASP A 88 -2.74 -11.08 -8.88
N ILE A 89 -3.68 -11.33 -7.97
CA ILE A 89 -4.52 -12.51 -7.98
C ILE A 89 -5.98 -12.08 -7.81
N THR A 90 -6.85 -12.62 -8.67
CA THR A 90 -8.29 -12.58 -8.45
C THR A 90 -8.73 -13.87 -7.78
N GLN A 91 -9.28 -13.78 -6.58
CA GLN A 91 -9.83 -14.93 -5.88
C GLN A 91 -11.35 -14.87 -5.85
N SER A 92 -11.99 -15.98 -6.19
CA SER A 92 -13.43 -16.17 -6.08
C SER A 92 -13.69 -17.11 -4.92
N PHE A 93 -14.27 -16.57 -3.85
CA PHE A 93 -14.56 -17.34 -2.65
C PHE A 93 -16.06 -17.58 -2.53
N GLY A 94 -16.46 -18.80 -2.17
CA GLY A 94 -17.75 -19.01 -1.53
C GLY A 94 -17.65 -18.64 -0.06
N SER A 95 -18.69 -18.09 0.55
CA SER A 95 -18.71 -17.90 2.00
C SER A 95 -19.73 -18.85 2.62
N ARG A 96 -19.26 -19.66 3.57
CA ARG A 96 -20.07 -20.68 4.25
C ARG A 96 -21.08 -20.09 5.23
N PHE A 97 -20.84 -18.88 5.74
CA PHE A 97 -21.61 -18.31 6.85
C PHE A 97 -22.62 -17.24 6.45
N THR A 98 -22.67 -16.84 5.17
CA THR A 98 -23.66 -15.85 4.74
C THR A 98 -24.97 -16.54 4.37
N PRO A 99 -26.13 -16.04 4.83
CA PRO A 99 -27.44 -16.51 4.38
C PRO A 99 -27.83 -15.98 2.99
N PHE A 100 -27.00 -15.14 2.38
CA PHE A 100 -27.25 -14.57 1.07
C PHE A 100 -26.88 -15.57 -0.04
N PRO A 101 -27.55 -15.50 -1.21
CA PRO A 101 -27.18 -16.32 -2.35
C PRO A 101 -25.68 -16.21 -2.59
N VAL A 102 -25.02 -17.36 -2.75
CA VAL A 102 -23.57 -17.44 -2.97
C VAL A 102 -23.27 -16.87 -4.36
N VAL A 103 -23.27 -15.55 -4.47
CA VAL A 103 -22.65 -14.86 -5.58
C VAL A 103 -21.15 -14.98 -5.33
N PRO A 104 -20.35 -15.52 -6.27
CA PRO A 104 -18.92 -15.58 -6.10
C PRO A 104 -18.37 -14.16 -5.89
N SER A 105 -18.01 -13.83 -4.65
CA SER A 105 -17.36 -12.56 -4.35
C SER A 105 -15.96 -12.64 -4.94
N ARG A 106 -15.71 -11.81 -5.96
CA ARG A 106 -14.39 -11.64 -6.55
C ARG A 106 -13.66 -10.61 -5.72
N ALA A 107 -12.58 -11.01 -5.09
CA ALA A 107 -11.66 -10.10 -4.43
C ALA A 107 -10.38 -10.02 -5.27
N SER A 108 -9.88 -8.81 -5.50
CA SER A 108 -8.54 -8.59 -6.02
C SER A 108 -7.58 -8.52 -4.84
N LEU A 109 -6.54 -9.36 -4.88
CA LEU A 109 -5.50 -9.40 -3.87
C LEU A 109 -4.15 -9.17 -4.54
N VAL A 110 -3.39 -8.24 -3.97
CA VAL A 110 -1.97 -8.08 -4.27
C VAL A 110 -1.19 -8.80 -3.18
N LEU A 111 -0.44 -9.82 -3.56
CA LEU A 111 0.43 -10.57 -2.65
C LEU A 111 1.86 -10.09 -2.77
N ARG A 112 2.51 -9.89 -1.63
CA ARG A 112 3.95 -9.68 -1.51
C ARG A 112 4.55 -10.87 -0.76
N ILE A 113 5.39 -11.63 -1.44
CA ILE A 113 6.00 -12.86 -0.93
C ILE A 113 7.51 -12.65 -0.82
N GLY A 114 8.02 -12.70 0.40
CA GLY A 114 9.46 -12.70 0.67
C GLY A 114 9.97 -14.13 0.67
N LEU A 115 10.98 -14.38 -0.15
CA LEU A 115 11.63 -15.67 -0.28
C LEU A 115 12.98 -15.65 0.43
N VAL A 116 13.35 -16.79 1.00
CA VAL A 116 14.66 -17.03 1.58
C VAL A 116 15.25 -18.28 0.96
N GLU A 117 16.53 -18.22 0.63
CA GLU A 117 17.29 -19.37 0.16
C GLU A 117 17.57 -20.31 1.34
N THR A 118 17.25 -21.57 1.17
CA THR A 118 17.50 -22.67 2.10
C THR A 118 18.33 -23.73 1.38
N SER A 119 18.95 -24.66 2.11
CA SER A 119 19.80 -25.73 1.56
C SER A 119 19.18 -26.57 0.42
N GLY A 120 17.86 -26.51 0.22
CA GLY A 120 17.13 -27.18 -0.86
C GLY A 120 16.41 -26.25 -1.84
N GLY A 121 16.78 -24.96 -1.91
CA GLY A 121 16.19 -23.94 -2.76
C GLY A 121 15.40 -22.87 -1.98
N TYR A 122 14.50 -22.17 -2.64
CA TYR A 122 13.75 -21.05 -2.06
C TYR A 122 12.50 -21.50 -1.31
N CYS A 123 12.28 -20.90 -0.13
CA CYS A 123 11.08 -21.06 0.68
C CYS A 123 10.47 -19.69 1.02
N ILE A 124 9.18 -19.67 1.28
CA ILE A 124 8.41 -18.51 1.70
C ILE A 124 8.77 -18.19 3.15
N LYS A 125 9.32 -17.00 3.37
CA LYS A 125 9.61 -16.44 4.70
C LYS A 125 8.50 -15.52 5.17
N THR A 126 8.03 -14.65 4.29
CA THR A 126 6.98 -13.68 4.61
C THR A 126 5.92 -13.72 3.52
N GLN A 127 4.65 -13.75 3.91
CA GLN A 127 3.55 -13.57 2.97
C GLN A 127 2.64 -12.46 3.46
N GLU A 128 2.49 -11.42 2.65
CA GLU A 128 1.64 -10.28 2.94
C GLU A 128 0.58 -10.16 1.84
N ALA A 129 -0.68 -10.05 2.23
CA ALA A 129 -1.80 -9.92 1.32
C ALA A 129 -2.47 -8.57 1.53
N PHE A 130 -2.57 -7.80 0.44
CA PHE A 130 -3.27 -6.53 0.40
C PHE A 130 -4.59 -6.72 -0.34
N CYS A 131 -5.67 -6.24 0.27
CA CYS A 131 -7.02 -6.34 -0.29
C CYS A 131 -7.71 -4.99 -0.07
N HIS A 132 -8.48 -4.56 -1.05
CA HIS A 132 -9.28 -3.35 -0.89
C HIS A 132 -10.37 -3.57 0.17
N PRO A 133 -10.63 -2.61 1.09
CA PRO A 133 -11.62 -2.78 2.15
C PRO A 133 -13.02 -3.15 1.65
N THR A 134 -13.42 -2.64 0.48
CA THR A 134 -14.70 -2.98 -0.15
C THR A 134 -14.76 -4.43 -0.62
N ASP A 135 -13.66 -5.00 -1.11
CA ASP A 135 -13.61 -6.39 -1.54
C ASP A 135 -13.66 -7.34 -0.33
N LEU A 136 -12.97 -6.97 0.75
CA LEU A 136 -13.07 -7.68 2.03
C LEU A 136 -14.49 -7.62 2.60
N ALA A 137 -15.16 -6.47 2.53
CA ALA A 137 -16.54 -6.32 2.94
C ALA A 137 -17.49 -7.16 2.09
N ASN A 138 -17.31 -7.16 0.76
CA ASN A 138 -18.06 -8.02 -0.17
C ASN A 138 -17.88 -9.51 0.14
N TYR A 139 -16.70 -9.91 0.59
CA TYR A 139 -16.42 -11.28 0.99
C TYR A 139 -17.11 -11.67 2.31
N LEU A 140 -17.03 -10.80 3.33
CA LEU A 140 -17.59 -11.08 4.66
C LEU A 140 -19.12 -10.97 4.69
N LEU A 141 -19.65 -9.87 4.16
CA LEU A 141 -21.09 -9.59 4.16
C LEU A 141 -21.45 -8.65 2.99
N PRO A 142 -21.89 -9.18 1.83
CA PRO A 142 -22.17 -8.37 0.64
C PRO A 142 -23.05 -7.13 0.89
N PRO A 143 -24.10 -7.17 1.74
CA PRO A 143 -24.89 -5.98 2.06
C PRO A 143 -24.12 -4.84 2.74
N ILE A 144 -22.98 -5.10 3.40
CA ILE A 144 -22.17 -4.06 4.07
C ILE A 144 -21.24 -3.35 3.07
N ALA A 145 -20.86 -3.98 1.97
CA ALA A 145 -19.96 -3.38 0.99
C ALA A 145 -20.41 -1.99 0.45
N PRO A 146 -21.69 -1.74 0.10
CA PRO A 146 -22.12 -0.40 -0.29
C PRO A 146 -21.98 0.62 0.85
N LEU A 147 -22.14 0.21 2.11
CA LEU A 147 -21.95 1.08 3.27
C LEU A 147 -20.46 1.42 3.47
N VAL A 148 -19.55 0.44 3.34
CA VAL A 148 -18.10 0.70 3.38
C VAL A 148 -17.70 1.66 2.27
N ARG A 149 -18.19 1.43 1.04
CA ARG A 149 -17.92 2.32 -0.09
C ARG A 149 -18.45 3.73 0.19
N PHE A 150 -19.66 3.86 0.72
CA PHE A 150 -20.23 5.15 1.10
C PHE A 150 -19.39 5.85 2.17
N ALA A 151 -18.98 5.15 3.22
CA ALA A 151 -18.12 5.70 4.26
C ALA A 151 -16.78 6.21 3.69
N LEU A 152 -16.14 5.44 2.80
CA LEU A 152 -14.91 5.87 2.11
C LEU A 152 -15.13 7.12 1.25
N MET A 153 -16.26 7.22 0.53
CA MET A 153 -16.61 8.42 -0.23
C MET A 153 -16.84 9.63 0.68
N MET A 154 -17.55 9.46 1.80
CA MET A 154 -17.77 10.52 2.77
C MET A 154 -16.47 10.99 3.42
N LEU A 155 -15.55 10.07 3.71
CA LEU A 155 -14.23 10.41 4.23
C LEU A 155 -13.43 11.26 3.23
N ALA A 156 -13.46 10.90 1.94
CA ALA A 156 -12.82 11.68 0.89
C ALA A 156 -13.41 13.10 0.79
N VAL A 157 -14.73 13.22 0.83
CA VAL A 157 -15.42 14.52 0.84
C VAL A 157 -14.98 15.36 2.06
N PHE A 158 -14.99 14.76 3.26
CA PHE A 158 -14.54 15.41 4.48
C PHE A 158 -13.09 15.90 4.39
N GLN A 159 -12.20 15.09 3.82
CA GLN A 159 -10.80 15.46 3.58
C GLN A 159 -10.66 16.65 2.63
N CYS A 160 -11.46 16.71 1.55
CA CYS A 160 -11.46 17.85 0.63
C CYS A 160 -11.92 19.16 1.31
N PHE A 161 -13.00 19.09 2.09
CA PHE A 161 -13.49 20.24 2.85
C PHE A 161 -12.52 20.68 3.94
N GLY A 162 -11.96 19.73 4.69
CA GLY A 162 -10.95 19.98 5.71
C GLY A 162 -9.70 20.63 5.12
N SER A 163 -9.22 20.14 3.97
CA SER A 163 -8.08 20.74 3.26
C SER A 163 -8.38 22.18 2.83
N SER A 164 -9.56 22.44 2.29
CA SER A 164 -9.97 23.79 1.88
C SER A 164 -10.02 24.74 3.07
N ALA A 165 -10.66 24.34 4.17
CA ALA A 165 -10.72 25.14 5.39
C ALA A 165 -9.34 25.36 6.01
N TYR A 166 -8.49 24.34 6.03
CA TYR A 166 -7.11 24.43 6.53
C TYR A 166 -6.27 25.41 5.72
N THR A 167 -6.32 25.34 4.39
CA THR A 167 -5.58 26.29 3.53
C THR A 167 -6.07 27.73 3.68
N GLN A 168 -7.39 27.94 3.82
CA GLN A 168 -7.95 29.27 4.10
C GLN A 168 -7.49 29.79 5.47
N PHE A 169 -7.53 28.95 6.50
CA PHE A 169 -7.01 29.29 7.83
C PHE A 169 -5.53 29.64 7.80
N CYS A 170 -4.70 28.80 7.15
CA CYS A 170 -3.26 29.07 7.00
C CYS A 170 -2.99 30.35 6.23
N SER A 171 -3.75 30.62 5.15
CA SER A 171 -3.61 31.85 4.36
C SER A 171 -3.97 33.09 5.18
N LEU A 172 -5.05 33.02 5.95
CA LEU A 172 -5.47 34.09 6.87
C LEU A 172 -4.43 34.28 7.99
N TRP A 173 -3.88 33.20 8.54
CA TRP A 173 -2.84 33.24 9.56
C TRP A 173 -1.55 33.89 9.03
N ILE A 174 -1.13 33.54 7.81
CA ILE A 174 0.01 34.16 7.14
C ILE A 174 -0.25 35.65 6.87
N MET A 175 -1.47 36.03 6.48
CA MET A 175 -1.83 37.44 6.27
C MET A 175 -1.81 38.25 7.58
N LEU A 176 -2.32 37.67 8.67
CA LEU A 176 -2.45 38.34 9.97
C LEU A 176 -1.13 38.43 10.73
N PHE A 177 -0.29 37.40 10.65
CA PHE A 177 0.91 37.28 11.46
C PHE A 177 2.22 37.31 10.66
N GLY A 178 2.13 37.24 9.32
CA GLY A 178 3.28 37.20 8.42
C GLY A 178 4.07 35.89 8.53
N MET A 179 4.56 35.36 7.41
CA MET A 179 5.74 34.48 7.49
C MET A 179 6.88 35.35 8.04
N GLY A 180 7.42 34.96 9.20
CA GLY A 180 8.43 35.69 9.97
C GLY A 180 9.28 36.63 9.12
N SER A 181 9.10 37.92 9.37
CA SER A 181 9.78 39.05 8.70
C SER A 181 11.32 38.96 8.73
N GLU A 182 11.88 37.95 9.39
CA GLU A 182 13.30 37.62 9.43
C GLU A 182 13.82 36.96 8.13
N VAL A 183 13.03 36.15 7.43
CA VAL A 183 13.50 35.49 6.18
C VAL A 183 13.63 36.50 5.03
N GLN A 184 12.71 37.46 4.96
CA GLN A 184 12.82 38.56 3.98
C GLN A 184 13.87 39.60 4.39
N ARG A 185 14.02 39.93 5.69
CA ARG A 185 15.11 40.80 6.16
C ARG A 185 16.49 40.20 5.92
N GLY A 186 16.68 38.90 6.15
CA GLY A 186 17.97 38.23 5.89
C GLY A 186 18.36 38.23 4.40
N ARG A 187 17.37 38.16 3.50
CA ARG A 187 17.59 38.26 2.04
C ARG A 187 17.80 39.70 1.58
N LEU A 188 17.15 40.68 2.21
CA LEU A 188 17.36 42.10 1.94
C LEU A 188 18.74 42.56 2.43
N ASP A 189 19.16 42.17 3.64
CA ASP A 189 20.46 42.52 4.21
C ASP A 189 21.63 41.86 3.47
N SER A 190 21.46 40.63 2.96
CA SER A 190 22.48 39.99 2.13
C SER A 190 22.60 40.65 0.75
N THR A 191 21.47 41.08 0.17
CA THR A 191 21.46 41.82 -1.10
C THR A 191 22.06 43.22 -0.92
N ILE A 192 21.77 43.93 0.17
CA ILE A 192 22.37 45.22 0.51
C ILE A 192 23.87 45.08 0.79
N LYS A 193 24.32 44.05 1.51
CA LYS A 193 25.76 43.77 1.72
C LYS A 193 26.49 43.44 0.41
N THR A 194 25.83 42.73 -0.50
CA THR A 194 26.42 42.37 -1.80
C THR A 194 26.44 43.57 -2.76
N GLY A 195 25.38 44.40 -2.74
CA GLY A 195 25.30 45.65 -3.49
C GLY A 195 26.27 46.73 -3.02
N LYS A 196 26.51 46.85 -1.70
CA LYS A 196 27.54 47.75 -1.15
C LYS A 196 28.98 47.30 -1.46
N ARG A 197 29.17 46.02 -1.79
CA ARG A 197 30.48 45.47 -2.20
C ARG A 197 30.69 45.56 -3.72
N GLY A 198 29.63 45.79 -4.49
CA GLY A 198 29.66 45.95 -5.95
C GLY A 198 29.56 47.38 -6.47
N ASN A 199 29.14 48.36 -5.65
CA ASN A 199 28.98 49.74 -6.10
C ASN A 199 30.23 50.59 -5.84
N GLY A 200 31.30 50.26 -6.57
CA GLY A 200 32.30 51.23 -7.00
C GLY A 200 32.10 51.45 -8.49
N ASN A 201 31.62 52.64 -8.85
CA ASN A 201 31.29 53.16 -10.19
C ASN A 201 29.94 52.78 -10.81
N GLY A 202 29.17 53.83 -11.11
CA GLY A 202 28.37 53.89 -12.33
C GLY A 202 26.88 54.09 -12.11
N SER A 203 26.44 55.34 -12.18
CA SER A 203 25.05 55.75 -12.29
C SER A 203 24.40 55.28 -13.60
N ALA A 204 23.27 54.56 -13.50
CA ALA A 204 22.13 54.47 -14.45
C ALA A 204 21.43 53.12 -14.18
N SER A 205 20.11 52.96 -14.11
CA SER A 205 18.96 53.84 -14.25
C SER A 205 17.71 53.00 -13.90
N ASP A 206 16.65 53.66 -13.43
CA ASP A 206 15.39 53.17 -12.84
C ASP A 206 14.52 52.17 -13.66
N GLU A 207 15.05 51.50 -14.68
CA GLU A 207 14.31 50.57 -15.54
C GLU A 207 14.26 49.12 -15.01
N GLU A 208 15.26 48.66 -14.27
CA GLU A 208 15.30 47.27 -13.77
C GLU A 208 14.33 46.99 -12.62
N LEU A 209 13.88 48.03 -11.91
CA LEU A 209 12.96 47.92 -10.77
C LEU A 209 11.51 47.63 -11.18
N LYS A 210 11.12 47.90 -12.44
CA LYS A 210 9.76 47.62 -12.92
C LYS A 210 9.58 46.18 -13.41
N THR A 211 10.64 45.52 -13.86
CA THR A 211 10.56 44.17 -14.44
C THR A 211 10.42 43.08 -13.37
N ALA A 212 10.86 43.34 -12.15
CA ALA A 212 10.74 42.40 -11.03
C ALA A 212 9.30 42.25 -10.49
N GLN A 213 8.41 43.19 -10.79
CA GLN A 213 7.03 43.17 -10.29
C GLN A 213 6.11 42.22 -11.08
N TYR A 214 6.52 41.78 -12.28
CA TYR A 214 5.67 41.00 -13.19
C TYR A 214 5.87 39.47 -13.14
N TYR A 215 6.92 38.96 -12.48
CA TYR A 215 7.20 37.51 -12.42
C TYR A 215 6.70 36.80 -11.14
N GLY A 216 5.90 37.47 -10.31
CA GLY A 216 5.39 36.93 -9.05
C GLY A 216 4.13 36.05 -9.15
N SER A 217 3.56 35.86 -10.34
CA SER A 217 2.31 35.10 -10.54
C SER A 217 2.53 33.95 -11.53
N GLY A 218 3.07 32.85 -11.02
CA GLY A 218 3.25 31.61 -11.79
C GLY A 218 3.17 30.40 -10.85
N ILE A 219 1.96 30.10 -10.39
CA ILE A 219 1.63 28.89 -9.65
C ILE A 219 1.73 27.70 -10.61
N PHE A 220 2.41 26.65 -10.17
CA PHE A 220 2.73 25.40 -10.88
C PHE A 220 1.49 24.66 -11.44
N PRO A 221 1.64 23.88 -12.53
CA PRO A 221 0.67 22.85 -12.91
C PRO A 221 0.65 21.67 -11.93
#